data_AF-A0A645DPD0-F1
#
_entry.id   AF-A0A645DPD0-F1
#
_cell.length_a   1.000
_cell.length_b   1.000
_cell.length_c   1.000
_cell.angle_alpha   90.00
_cell.angle_beta   90.00
_cell.angle_gamma   90.00
#
_symmetry.space_group_name_H-M   'P 1'
#
loop_
_entity.id
_entity.type
_entity.pdbx_description
1 polymer ?
#
loop_
_entity_poly.entity_id
_entity_poly.type
_entity_poly.pdbx_seq_one_letter_code
_entity_poly.pdbx_strand_id
1 'polypeptide(L)'
;MDNVNAMLSFVYTLLAHDVASALEGVGLDPAVGFLHADRPGRPSLALDLIEEFRSMISDRLVLTLINRKQVRKEGFLKTETGGVIMDDKTRKEIIKNYQERKRDEIIHPFISEKIPLGLLPHVQAMLMSSYLRGDIDGYPPFYWK
;
A
#
# COMPACT_ATOMS: atom_id res chain seq x y z
N MET A 1 -9.10 12.18 -15.98
CA MET A 1 -8.96 11.53 -14.65
C MET A 1 -10.06 12.06 -13.73
N ASP A 2 -10.46 11.32 -12.70
CA ASP A 2 -11.48 11.74 -11.73
C ASP A 2 -10.95 11.77 -10.28
N ASN A 3 -11.77 12.28 -9.36
CA ASN A 3 -11.39 12.49 -7.96
C ASN A 3 -11.06 11.18 -7.24
N VAL A 4 -11.78 10.08 -7.54
CA VAL A 4 -11.55 8.78 -6.91
C VAL A 4 -10.22 8.22 -7.39
N ASN A 5 -9.93 8.33 -8.69
CA ASN A 5 -8.65 7.96 -9.27
C ASN A 5 -7.48 8.75 -8.67
N ALA A 6 -7.66 10.05 -8.37
CA ALA A 6 -6.65 10.85 -7.68
C ALA A 6 -6.41 10.36 -6.23
N MET A 7 -7.47 10.01 -5.50
CA MET A 7 -7.36 9.43 -4.16
C MET A 7 -6.63 8.08 -4.18
N LEU A 8 -7.06 7.16 -5.05
CA LEU A 8 -6.46 5.83 -5.18
C LEU A 8 -4.99 5.92 -5.55
N SER A 9 -4.65 6.71 -6.57
CA SER A 9 -3.26 6.94 -6.98
C SER A 9 -2.40 7.42 -5.82
N PHE A 10 -2.91 8.37 -5.03
CA PHE A 10 -2.18 8.90 -3.88
C PHE A 10 -1.97 7.86 -2.78
N VAL A 11 -3.01 7.10 -2.41
CA VAL A 11 -2.88 6.08 -1.37
C VAL A 11 -2.00 4.90 -1.84
N TYR A 12 -2.08 4.52 -3.11
CA TYR A 12 -1.16 3.52 -3.68
C TYR A 12 0.29 3.99 -3.64
N THR A 13 0.56 5.27 -3.89
CA THR A 13 1.92 5.82 -3.73
C THR A 13 2.40 5.69 -2.27
N LEU A 14 1.57 6.05 -1.28
CA LEU A 14 1.92 5.90 0.14
C LEU A 14 2.22 4.44 0.50
N LEU A 15 1.36 3.52 0.05
CA LEU A 15 1.53 2.10 0.31
C LEU A 15 2.75 1.52 -0.41
N ALA A 16 3.02 1.94 -1.64
CA ALA A 16 4.22 1.51 -2.37
C ALA A 16 5.51 1.96 -1.66
N HIS A 17 5.53 3.16 -1.08
CA HIS A 17 6.64 3.60 -0.24
C HIS A 17 6.79 2.74 1.03
N ASP A 18 5.70 2.44 1.74
CA ASP A 18 5.75 1.56 2.91
C ASP A 18 6.29 0.16 2.55
N VAL A 19 5.88 -0.39 1.41
CA VAL A 19 6.35 -1.71 0.93
C VAL A 19 7.81 -1.66 0.50
N ALA A 20 8.23 -0.63 -0.23
CA ALA A 20 9.64 -0.47 -0.63
C ALA A 20 10.55 -0.36 0.61
N SER A 21 10.18 0.47 1.59
CA SER A 21 10.94 0.58 2.85
C SER A 21 10.95 -0.73 3.64
N ALA A 22 9.88 -1.52 3.60
CA ALA A 22 9.84 -2.83 4.24
C ALA A 22 10.80 -3.83 3.57
N LEU A 23 10.86 -3.86 2.24
CA LEU A 23 11.79 -4.69 1.46
C LEU A 23 13.25 -4.30 1.76
N GLU A 24 13.57 -3.01 1.71
CA GLU A 24 14.91 -2.50 2.05
C GLU A 24 15.30 -2.86 3.48
N GLY A 25 14.36 -2.74 4.42
CA GLY A 25 14.57 -3.06 5.84
C GLY A 25 14.92 -4.52 6.12
N VAL A 26 14.61 -5.44 5.19
CA VAL A 26 15.00 -6.87 5.28
C VAL A 26 16.12 -7.25 4.31
N GLY A 27 16.73 -6.28 3.65
CA GLY A 27 17.86 -6.46 2.73
C GLY A 27 17.50 -6.87 1.31
N LEU A 28 16.23 -6.76 0.91
CA LEU A 28 15.80 -6.99 -0.48
C LEU A 28 15.88 -5.68 -1.28
N ASP A 29 16.25 -5.78 -2.56
CA ASP A 29 16.22 -4.64 -3.49
C ASP A 29 14.80 -4.45 -4.04
N PRO A 30 14.11 -3.32 -3.76
CA PRO A 30 12.76 -3.07 -4.25
C PRO A 30 12.63 -3.04 -5.78
N ALA A 31 13.73 -2.86 -6.52
CA ALA A 31 13.70 -2.78 -7.98
C ALA A 31 13.63 -4.14 -8.68
N VAL A 32 13.96 -5.25 -7.99
CA VAL A 32 14.10 -6.58 -8.61
C VAL A 32 12.77 -7.35 -8.50
N GLY A 33 11.86 -7.06 -9.44
CA GLY A 33 10.52 -7.66 -9.45
C GLY A 33 10.46 -9.05 -10.09
N PHE A 34 9.38 -9.78 -9.83
CA PHE A 34 9.03 -11.05 -10.45
C PHE A 34 7.87 -10.93 -11.45
N LEU A 35 6.88 -10.06 -11.18
CA LEU A 35 5.69 -9.89 -12.02
C LEU A 35 5.76 -8.61 -12.86
N HIS A 36 6.09 -7.48 -12.21
CA HIS A 36 6.27 -6.21 -12.89
C HIS A 36 7.61 -6.15 -13.60
N ALA A 37 7.58 -5.82 -14.89
CA ALA A 37 8.80 -5.67 -15.69
C ALA A 37 9.75 -4.64 -15.10
N ASP A 38 11.02 -5.04 -14.98
CA ASP A 38 12.12 -4.20 -14.52
C ASP A 38 12.31 -2.98 -15.41
N ARG A 39 12.37 -1.82 -14.76
CA ARG A 39 12.66 -0.54 -15.40
C ARG A 39 13.52 0.30 -14.46
N PRO A 40 14.55 1.00 -14.95
CA PRO A 40 15.35 1.88 -14.12
C PRO A 40 14.49 2.85 -13.31
N GLY A 41 14.70 2.90 -12.00
CA GLY A 41 13.97 3.77 -11.07
C GLY A 41 12.55 3.31 -10.70
N ARG A 42 12.11 2.14 -11.17
CA ARG A 42 10.81 1.55 -10.77
C ARG A 42 11.05 0.52 -9.65
N PRO A 43 10.35 0.64 -8.50
CA PRO A 43 10.44 -0.37 -7.44
C PRO A 43 9.55 -1.57 -7.77
N SER A 44 9.91 -2.35 -8.80
CA SER A 44 9.09 -3.43 -9.34
C SER A 44 8.69 -4.48 -8.29
N LEU A 45 9.59 -4.89 -7.40
CA LEU A 45 9.27 -5.84 -6.33
C LEU A 45 8.28 -5.26 -5.32
N ALA A 46 8.41 -3.97 -5.00
CA ALA A 46 7.42 -3.31 -4.14
C ALA A 46 6.04 -3.26 -4.81
N LEU A 47 6.01 -3.09 -6.13
CA LEU A 47 4.78 -3.13 -6.92
C LEU A 47 4.22 -4.54 -7.10
N ASP A 48 5.02 -5.59 -6.96
CA ASP A 48 4.51 -6.95 -6.90
C ASP A 48 3.88 -7.22 -5.54
N LEU A 49 4.60 -6.88 -4.47
CA LEU A 49 4.19 -7.16 -3.10
C LEU A 49 2.98 -6.31 -2.65
N ILE A 50 2.84 -5.09 -3.19
CA ILE A 50 1.67 -4.23 -2.89
C ILE A 50 0.35 -4.88 -3.30
N GLU A 51 0.33 -5.73 -4.33
CA GLU A 51 -0.90 -6.32 -4.86
C GLU A 51 -1.66 -7.13 -3.80
N GLU A 52 -0.97 -7.67 -2.81
CA GLU A 52 -1.57 -8.34 -1.65
C GLU A 52 -2.39 -7.40 -0.77
N PHE A 53 -2.12 -6.09 -0.79
CA PHE A 53 -2.61 -5.12 0.18
C PHE A 53 -3.55 -4.06 -0.40
N ARG A 54 -3.57 -3.88 -1.73
CA ARG A 54 -4.30 -2.78 -2.39
C ARG A 54 -5.76 -2.69 -1.97
N SER A 55 -6.46 -3.82 -2.02
CA SER A 55 -7.89 -3.87 -1.77
C SER A 55 -8.24 -3.57 -0.31
N MET A 56 -7.60 -4.24 0.66
CA MET A 56 -7.93 -4.06 2.08
C MET A 56 -7.34 -2.79 2.71
N ILE A 57 -6.20 -2.29 2.23
CA ILE A 57 -5.61 -1.07 2.79
C ILE A 57 -6.14 0.14 2.02
N SER A 58 -5.81 0.23 0.74
CA SER A 58 -6.00 1.43 -0.05
C SER A 58 -7.44 1.64 -0.49
N ASP A 59 -8.03 0.65 -1.17
CA ASP A 59 -9.37 0.79 -1.77
C ASP A 59 -10.42 0.95 -0.67
N ARG A 60 -10.32 0.13 0.38
CA ARG A 60 -11.19 0.21 1.55
C ARG A 60 -11.07 1.53 2.29
N LEU A 61 -9.87 2.12 2.39
CA LEU A 61 -9.69 3.45 2.96
C LEU A 61 -10.40 4.52 2.12
N VAL A 62 -10.18 4.52 0.80
CA VAL A 62 -10.80 5.48 -0.12
C VAL A 62 -12.34 5.40 -0.04
N LEU A 63 -12.89 4.18 -0.11
CA LEU A 63 -14.33 3.96 0.03
C LEU A 63 -14.85 4.45 1.40
N THR A 64 -14.11 4.20 2.48
CA THR A 64 -14.48 4.66 3.82
C THR A 64 -14.55 6.18 3.90
N LEU A 65 -13.54 6.88 3.37
CA LEU A 65 -13.46 8.34 3.40
C LEU A 65 -14.59 8.99 2.59
N ILE A 66 -14.95 8.39 1.45
CA ILE A 66 -16.07 8.83 0.62
C ILE A 66 -17.40 8.59 1.34
N ASN A 67 -17.64 7.36 1.82
CA ASN A 67 -18.90 6.97 2.45
C ASN A 67 -19.17 7.76 3.73
N ARG A 68 -18.13 8.09 4.50
CA ARG A 68 -18.22 8.91 5.72
C ARG A 68 -18.22 10.41 5.44
N LYS A 69 -18.17 10.83 4.16
CA LYS A 69 -18.13 12.25 3.73
C LYS A 69 -16.97 13.04 4.36
N GLN A 70 -15.88 12.36 4.73
CA GLN A 70 -14.66 12.96 5.27
C GLN A 70 -13.87 13.65 4.15
N VAL A 71 -13.88 13.07 2.95
CA VAL A 71 -13.38 13.68 1.72
C VAL A 71 -14.58 14.00 0.82
N ARG A 72 -14.59 15.19 0.23
CA ARG A 72 -15.68 15.68 -0.62
C ARG A 72 -15.15 16.32 -1.89
N LYS A 73 -16.02 16.48 -2.89
CA LYS A 73 -15.65 16.98 -4.22
C LYS A 73 -15.02 18.37 -4.19
N GLU A 74 -15.30 19.18 -3.17
CA GLU A 74 -14.79 20.54 -3.02
C GLU A 74 -13.27 20.57 -2.76
N GLY A 75 -12.69 19.45 -2.30
CA GLY A 75 -11.25 19.33 -2.05
C GLY A 75 -10.40 19.03 -3.28
N PHE A 76 -10.99 19.10 -4.48
CA PHE A 76 -10.34 18.71 -5.74
C PHE A 76 -10.44 19.82 -6.78
N LEU A 77 -9.34 20.04 -7.48
CA LEU A 77 -9.23 20.94 -8.62
C LEU A 77 -8.95 20.13 -9.89
N LYS A 78 -9.78 20.32 -10.93
CA LYS A 78 -9.48 19.82 -12.27
C LYS A 78 -8.57 20.80 -12.99
N THR A 79 -7.47 20.29 -13.54
CA THR A 79 -6.55 21.09 -14.36
C THR A 79 -7.06 21.19 -15.80
N GLU A 80 -6.57 22.18 -16.55
CA GLU A 80 -6.87 22.35 -17.98
C GLU A 80 -6.46 21.13 -18.82
N THR A 81 -5.44 20.41 -18.36
CA THR A 81 -4.95 19.16 -18.97
C THR A 81 -5.78 17.92 -18.62
N GLY A 82 -6.89 18.06 -17.86
CA GLY A 82 -7.75 16.95 -17.46
C GLY A 82 -7.23 16.11 -16.28
N GLY A 83 -6.17 16.58 -15.62
CA GLY A 83 -5.67 16.07 -14.35
C GLY A 83 -6.53 16.51 -13.17
N VAL A 84 -6.36 15.85 -12.03
CA VAL A 84 -7.08 16.16 -10.80
C VAL A 84 -6.08 16.31 -9.66
N ILE A 85 -6.10 17.47 -9.00
CA ILE A 85 -5.22 17.81 -7.89
C ILE A 85 -6.05 17.90 -6.61
N MET A 86 -5.57 17.29 -5.54
CA MET A 86 -6.16 17.42 -4.19
C MET A 86 -5.58 18.63 -3.47
N ASP A 87 -6.41 19.39 -2.76
CA ASP A 87 -5.95 20.43 -1.86
C ASP A 87 -5.22 19.87 -0.63
N ASP A 88 -4.50 20.75 0.08
CA ASP A 88 -3.70 20.36 1.24
C ASP A 88 -4.55 19.75 2.37
N LYS A 89 -5.77 20.25 2.55
CA LYS A 89 -6.69 19.77 3.60
C LYS A 89 -7.11 18.33 3.32
N THR A 90 -7.46 18.02 2.08
CA THR A 90 -7.88 16.70 1.62
C THR A 90 -6.72 15.71 1.70
N ARG A 91 -5.52 16.11 1.24
CA ARG A 91 -4.32 15.27 1.38
C ARG A 91 -4.00 14.95 2.84
N LYS A 92 -4.07 15.95 3.74
CA LYS A 92 -3.85 15.75 5.18
C LYS A 92 -4.88 14.83 5.81
N GLU A 93 -6.16 14.94 5.43
CA GLU A 93 -7.21 14.05 5.92
C GLU A 93 -6.97 12.60 5.48
N ILE A 94 -6.58 12.38 4.22
CA ILE A 94 -6.23 11.05 3.72
C ILE A 94 -5.03 10.46 4.47
N ILE A 95 -3.93 11.23 4.60
CA ILE A 95 -2.72 10.79 5.33
C ILE A 95 -3.07 10.44 6.78
N LYS A 96 -3.84 11.29 7.47
CA LYS A 96 -4.25 11.04 8.85
C LYS A 96 -4.99 9.71 8.98
N ASN A 97 -6.02 9.48 8.16
CA ASN A 97 -6.80 8.25 8.22
C ASN A 97 -5.99 7.02 7.76
N TYR A 98 -5.04 7.19 6.83
CA TYR A 98 -4.09 6.14 6.46
C TYR A 98 -3.21 5.72 7.64
N GLN A 99 -2.65 6.69 8.38
CA GLN A 99 -1.84 6.42 9.56
C GLN A 99 -2.65 5.80 10.71
N GLU A 100 -3.88 6.25 10.94
CA GLU A 100 -4.77 5.62 11.93
C GLU A 100 -5.10 4.18 11.52
N ARG A 101 -5.42 3.92 10.26
CA ARG A 101 -5.70 2.56 9.76
C ARG A 101 -4.50 1.62 9.92
N LYS A 102 -3.28 2.11 9.79
CA LYS A 102 -2.05 1.31 10.05
C LYS A 102 -1.95 0.82 11.50
N ARG A 103 -2.65 1.45 12.44
CA ARG A 103 -2.68 1.07 13.86
C ARG A 103 -3.71 -0.01 14.18
N ASP A 104 -4.66 -0.25 13.29
CA ASP A 104 -5.62 -1.35 13.44
C ASP A 104 -4.86 -2.67 13.57
N GLU A 105 -5.24 -3.52 14.52
CA GLU A 105 -4.58 -4.81 14.73
C GLU A 105 -5.33 -5.94 14.02
N ILE A 106 -4.57 -6.89 13.51
CA ILE A 106 -5.07 -8.09 12.83
C ILE A 106 -4.29 -9.32 13.29
N ILE A 107 -4.87 -10.51 13.09
CA ILE A 107 -4.13 -11.76 13.25
C ILE A 107 -3.58 -12.14 11.88
N HIS A 108 -2.26 -12.23 11.75
CA HIS A 108 -1.63 -12.63 10.50
C HIS A 108 -1.87 -14.14 10.25
N PRO A 109 -2.41 -14.56 9.09
CA PRO A 109 -2.90 -15.92 8.88
C PRO A 109 -1.79 -16.98 8.85
N PHE A 110 -0.59 -16.62 8.43
CA PHE A 110 0.55 -17.54 8.40
C PHE A 110 1.24 -17.66 9.77
N ILE A 111 1.81 -16.57 10.30
CA ILE A 111 2.52 -16.58 11.59
C ILE A 111 1.62 -16.70 12.81
N SER A 112 0.29 -16.54 12.66
CA SER A 112 -0.70 -16.64 13.74
C SER A 112 -0.50 -15.65 14.90
N GLU A 113 0.17 -14.52 14.63
CA GLU A 113 0.42 -13.46 15.62
C GLU A 113 -0.48 -12.25 15.39
N LYS A 114 -0.79 -11.55 16.47
CA LYS A 114 -1.49 -10.26 16.42
C LYS A 114 -0.50 -9.15 16.13
N ILE A 115 -0.70 -8.46 15.01
CA ILE A 115 0.19 -7.38 14.55
C ILE A 115 -0.60 -6.14 14.12
N PRO A 116 -0.02 -4.94 14.21
CA PRO A 116 -0.56 -3.77 13.53
C PRO A 116 -0.60 -3.98 12.02
N LEU A 117 -1.66 -3.51 11.36
CA LEU A 117 -1.86 -3.59 9.92
C LEU A 117 -0.72 -2.91 9.16
N GLY A 118 -0.15 -1.83 9.71
CA GLY A 118 1.02 -1.15 9.15
C GLY A 118 2.30 -1.98 9.13
N LEU A 119 2.37 -3.09 9.88
CA LEU A 119 3.51 -4.01 9.90
C LEU A 119 3.40 -5.12 8.84
N LEU A 120 2.24 -5.25 8.17
CA LEU A 120 2.02 -6.28 7.16
C LEU A 120 3.09 -6.29 6.05
N PRO A 121 3.46 -5.14 5.43
CA PRO A 121 4.50 -5.14 4.41
C PRO A 121 5.83 -5.68 4.93
N HIS A 122 6.19 -5.40 6.18
CA HIS A 122 7.42 -5.89 6.79
C HIS A 122 7.39 -7.40 7.02
N VAL A 123 6.29 -7.94 7.56
CA VAL A 123 6.13 -9.38 7.74
C VAL A 123 6.20 -10.12 6.40
N GLN A 124 5.52 -9.61 5.37
CA GLN A 124 5.55 -10.22 4.04
C GLN A 124 6.92 -10.09 3.37
N ALA A 125 7.63 -8.98 3.54
CA ALA A 125 9.01 -8.85 3.09
C ALA A 125 9.95 -9.86 3.81
N MET A 126 9.79 -10.06 5.12
CA MET A 126 10.56 -11.09 5.85
C MET A 126 10.28 -12.50 5.33
N LEU A 127 9.01 -12.85 5.10
CA LEU A 127 8.62 -14.15 4.55
C LEU A 127 9.18 -14.37 3.14
N MET A 128 9.17 -13.33 2.30
CA MET A 128 9.80 -13.35 0.98
C MET A 128 11.32 -13.58 1.09
N SER A 129 11.99 -12.85 1.98
CA SER A 129 13.44 -13.01 2.22
C SER A 129 13.80 -14.42 2.72
N SER A 130 12.98 -14.99 3.62
CA SER A 130 13.13 -16.38 4.06
C SER A 130 12.94 -17.39 2.92
N TYR A 131 11.94 -17.18 2.06
CA TYR A 131 11.74 -18.04 0.89
C TYR A 131 12.94 -17.97 -0.08
N LEU A 132 13.42 -16.77 -0.40
CA LEU A 132 14.55 -16.59 -1.32
C LEU A 132 15.87 -17.19 -0.78
N ARG A 133 16.02 -17.29 0.54
CA ARG A 133 17.16 -17.97 1.18
C ARG A 133 16.99 -19.49 1.29
N GLY A 134 15.80 -20.02 1.02
CA GLY A 134 15.48 -21.43 1.17
C GLY A 134 15.15 -21.86 2.61
N ASP A 135 14.84 -20.90 3.50
CA ASP A 135 14.46 -21.20 4.88
C ASP A 135 13.03 -21.78 4.98
N ILE A 136 12.19 -21.52 3.97
CA ILE A 136 10.81 -22.04 3.85
C ILE A 136 10.57 -22.55 2.43
N ASP A 137 9.74 -23.58 2.28
CA ASP A 137 9.49 -24.26 1.00
C ASP A 137 8.74 -23.41 -0.03
N GLY A 138 8.01 -22.39 0.43
CA GLY A 138 7.21 -21.53 -0.42
C GLY A 138 6.88 -20.22 0.27
N TYR A 139 6.81 -19.15 -0.52
CA TYR A 139 6.32 -17.86 -0.04
C TYR A 139 4.80 -17.95 0.23
N PRO A 140 4.33 -17.67 1.46
CA PRO A 140 2.92 -17.70 1.82
C PRO A 140 2.28 -16.30 1.65
N PRO A 141 1.62 -16.01 0.51
CA PRO A 141 1.06 -14.69 0.26
C PRO A 141 -0.04 -14.35 1.27
N PHE A 142 -0.16 -13.06 1.58
CA PHE A 142 -1.18 -12.60 2.52
C PHE A 142 -2.57 -12.63 1.89
N TYR A 143 -3.48 -13.39 2.51
CA TYR A 143 -4.90 -13.41 2.15
C TYR A 143 -5.76 -12.77 3.23
N TRP A 144 -6.45 -11.69 2.86
CA TRP A 144 -7.48 -11.08 3.69
C TRP A 144 -8.76 -11.93 3.65
N LYS A 145 -9.31 -12.26 4.82
CA LYS A 145 -10.65 -12.88 4.96
C LYS A 145 -11.71 -11.84 5.32
#